data_AF-A0A847M7K3-F1
#
_entry.id   AF-A0A847M7K3-F1
#
_cell.length_a   1.000
_cell.length_b   1.000
_cell.length_c   1.000
_cell.angle_alpha   90.00
_cell.angle_beta   90.00
_cell.angle_gamma   90.00
#
_symmetry.space_group_name_H-M   'P 1'
#
loop_
_entity.id
_entity.type
_entity.pdbx_description
1 polymer ?
#
loop_
_entity_poly.entity_id
_entity_poly.type
_entity_poly.pdbx_seq_one_letter_code
_entity_poly.pdbx_strand_id
1 'polypeptide(L)'
;RANTREQIVWAYQQMRRLLGSHGAPDHPQVPAGEFVERLPSRLDHIREIAHQISGEYLAARFGRSLPGRAATDRVLAALGALREGLRRGPR
;
A
#
# COMPACT_ATOMS: atom_id res chain seq x y z
N ARG A 1 17.81 -1.88 -13.77
CA ARG A 1 16.40 -1.41 -13.66
C ARG A 1 15.75 -2.29 -12.60
N ALA A 2 15.20 -1.72 -11.52
CA ALA A 2 14.51 -2.52 -10.50
C ALA A 2 13.38 -3.33 -11.15
N ASN A 3 13.27 -4.62 -10.82
CA ASN A 3 12.25 -5.50 -11.36
C ASN A 3 10.85 -4.96 -10.97
N THR A 4 9.89 -4.97 -11.89
CA THR A 4 8.51 -4.49 -11.71
C THR A 4 7.88 -5.00 -10.41
N ARG A 5 8.16 -6.27 -10.06
CA ARG A 5 7.74 -6.89 -8.79
C ARG A 5 8.38 -6.23 -7.57
N GLU A 6 9.69 -5.97 -7.61
CA GLU A 6 10.41 -5.33 -6.50
C GLU A 6 9.90 -3.92 -6.23
N GLN A 7 9.55 -3.18 -7.29
CA GLN A 7 8.97 -1.83 -7.14
C GLN A 7 7.61 -1.86 -6.42
N ILE A 8 6.78 -2.85 -6.73
CA ILE A 8 5.48 -3.05 -6.06
C ILE A 8 5.69 -3.46 -4.59
N VAL A 9 6.61 -4.39 -4.33
CA VAL A 9 6.96 -4.81 -2.96
C VAL A 9 7.50 -3.63 -2.15
N TRP A 10 8.37 -2.82 -2.74
CA TRP A 10 8.88 -1.61 -2.13
C TRP A 10 7.75 -0.62 -1.81
N ALA A 11 6.83 -0.38 -2.76
CA ALA A 11 5.72 0.55 -2.56
C ALA A 11 4.81 0.14 -1.40
N TYR A 12 4.52 -1.16 -1.28
CA TYR A 12 3.78 -1.72 -0.15
C TYR A 12 4.51 -1.55 1.18
N GLN A 13 5.82 -1.82 1.23
CA GLN A 13 6.61 -1.61 2.44
C GLN A 13 6.67 -0.13 2.84
N GLN A 14 6.77 0.78 1.86
CA GLN A 14 6.70 2.21 2.13
C GLN A 14 5.33 2.64 2.67
N MET A 15 4.25 2.12 2.10
CA MET A 15 2.90 2.34 2.63
C MET A 15 2.81 1.94 4.11
N ARG A 16 3.26 0.72 4.48
CA ARG A 16 3.23 0.27 5.89
C ARG A 16 3.99 1.21 6.82
N ARG A 17 5.20 1.62 6.43
CA ARG A 17 6.01 2.58 7.21
C ARG A 17 5.30 3.92 7.39
N LEU A 18 4.73 4.47 6.32
CA LEU A 18 3.99 5.73 6.37
C LEU A 18 2.79 5.64 7.31
N LEU A 19 2.00 4.57 7.21
CA LEU A 19 0.85 4.33 8.07
C LEU A 19 1.29 4.13 9.53
N GLY A 20 2.40 3.43 9.76
CA GLY A 20 3.03 3.28 11.08
C GLY A 20 3.39 4.62 11.72
N SER A 21 3.97 5.54 10.97
CA SER A 21 4.25 6.91 11.44
C SER A 21 2.99 7.72 11.77
N HIS A 22 1.83 7.33 11.24
CA HIS A 22 0.53 7.93 11.56
C HIS A 22 -0.27 7.06 12.57
N GLY A 23 0.43 6.14 13.24
CA GLY A 23 -0.06 5.33 14.34
C GLY A 23 -1.01 4.21 13.92
N ALA A 24 -0.81 3.63 12.73
CA ALA A 24 -1.32 2.30 12.42
C ALA A 24 -0.38 1.23 13.02
N PRO A 25 -0.88 0.27 13.82
CA PRO A 25 -0.05 -0.81 14.36
C PRO A 25 0.55 -1.66 13.24
N ASP A 26 1.88 -1.61 13.08
CA ASP A 26 2.57 -2.37 12.05
C ASP A 26 3.10 -3.70 12.61
N HIS A 27 2.34 -4.77 12.38
CA HIS A 27 2.73 -6.13 12.80
C HIS A 27 3.18 -6.93 11.56
N PRO A 28 4.48 -7.23 11.40
CA PRO A 28 5.00 -7.89 10.18
C PRO A 28 4.34 -9.22 9.86
N GLN A 29 3.87 -9.94 10.88
CA GLN A 29 3.15 -11.21 10.76
C GLN A 29 1.71 -11.08 10.23
N VAL A 30 1.14 -9.88 10.23
CA VAL A 30 -0.24 -9.66 9.76
C VAL A 30 -0.25 -9.67 8.23
N PRO A 31 -1.10 -10.50 7.59
CA PRO A 31 -1.28 -10.53 6.15
C PRO A 31 -1.64 -9.16 5.58
N ALA A 32 -1.23 -8.88 4.33
CA ALA A 32 -1.40 -7.56 3.74
C ALA A 32 -2.87 -7.09 3.63
N GLY A 33 -3.81 -8.01 3.34
CA GLY A 33 -5.24 -7.70 3.35
C GLY A 33 -5.74 -7.36 4.75
N GLU A 34 -5.44 -8.20 5.74
CA GLU A 34 -5.85 -8.01 7.13
C GLU A 34 -5.23 -6.75 7.76
N PHE A 35 -4.00 -6.39 7.38
CA PHE A 35 -3.36 -5.16 7.85
C PHE A 35 -4.17 -3.91 7.48
N VAL A 36 -4.70 -3.86 6.26
CA VAL A 36 -5.51 -2.71 5.81
C VAL A 36 -6.88 -2.69 6.49
N GLU A 37 -7.52 -3.86 6.68
CA GLU A 37 -8.78 -3.97 7.42
C GLU A 37 -8.64 -3.45 8.87
N ARG A 38 -7.48 -3.66 9.49
CA ARG A 38 -7.17 -3.24 10.86
C ARG A 38 -6.76 -1.78 11.02
N LEU A 39 -6.78 -0.98 9.97
CA LEU A 39 -6.43 0.43 10.10
C LEU A 39 -7.38 1.14 11.09
N PRO A 40 -6.87 2.06 11.93
CA PRO A 40 -7.70 2.84 12.83
C PRO A 40 -8.63 3.76 12.03
N SER A 41 -9.83 4.03 12.57
CA SER A 41 -10.89 4.81 11.88
C SER A 41 -10.46 6.21 11.43
N ARG A 42 -9.53 6.85 12.15
CA ARG A 42 -8.92 8.14 11.75
C ARG A 42 -8.19 8.10 10.40
N LEU A 43 -7.92 6.91 9.85
CA LEU A 43 -7.29 6.69 8.56
C LEU A 43 -8.28 6.17 7.50
N ASP A 44 -9.58 6.18 7.77
CA ASP A 44 -10.59 5.67 6.84
C ASP A 44 -10.57 6.40 5.50
N HIS A 45 -10.26 7.71 5.49
CA HIS A 45 -10.16 8.53 4.28
C HIS A 45 -9.06 8.09 3.32
N ILE A 46 -8.07 7.30 3.77
CA ILE A 46 -7.01 6.74 2.91
C ILE A 46 -7.09 5.22 2.76
N ARG A 47 -8.11 4.57 3.37
CA ARG A 47 -8.23 3.10 3.40
C ARG A 47 -8.34 2.50 2.01
N GLU A 48 -9.12 3.12 1.13
CA GLU A 48 -9.27 2.68 -0.27
C GLU A 48 -7.93 2.68 -1.01
N ILE A 49 -7.13 3.73 -0.83
CA ILE A 49 -5.79 3.85 -1.44
C ILE A 49 -4.87 2.74 -0.90
N ALA A 50 -4.92 2.48 0.40
CA ALA A 50 -4.14 1.41 1.03
C ALA A 50 -4.57 0.01 0.52
N HIS A 51 -5.87 -0.21 0.30
CA HIS A 51 -6.38 -1.44 -0.33
C HIS A 51 -5.84 -1.63 -1.72
N GLN A 52 -5.82 -0.58 -2.55
CA GLN A 52 -5.29 -0.65 -3.90
C GLN A 52 -3.82 -1.10 -3.91
N ILE A 53 -2.98 -0.51 -3.05
CA ILE A 53 -1.56 -0.87 -2.93
C ILE A 53 -1.41 -2.32 -2.44
N SER A 54 -2.18 -2.72 -1.42
CA SER A 54 -2.17 -4.07 -0.88
C SER A 54 -2.60 -5.11 -1.91
N GLY A 55 -3.61 -4.80 -2.73
CA GLY A 55 -4.09 -5.67 -3.81
C GLY A 55 -3.02 -5.91 -4.89
N GLU A 56 -2.36 -4.85 -5.37
CA GLU A 56 -1.26 -4.97 -6.35
C GLU A 56 -0.08 -5.75 -5.75
N TYR A 57 0.22 -5.57 -4.46
CA TYR A 57 1.23 -6.36 -3.76
C TYR A 57 0.89 -7.85 -3.70
N LEU A 58 -0.35 -8.19 -3.33
CA LEU A 58 -0.80 -9.59 -3.27
C LEU A 58 -0.75 -10.23 -4.67
N ALA A 59 -1.20 -9.51 -5.70
CA ALA A 59 -1.11 -9.96 -7.09
C ALA A 59 0.36 -10.16 -7.52
N ALA A 60 1.26 -9.23 -7.20
CA ALA A 60 2.68 -9.35 -7.53
C ALA A 60 3.41 -10.45 -6.73
N ARG A 61 2.96 -10.77 -5.51
CA ARG A 61 3.61 -11.77 -4.66
C ARG A 61 3.09 -13.18 -4.92
N PHE A 62 1.79 -13.34 -5.10
CA PHE A 62 1.08 -14.63 -5.12
C PHE A 62 0.29 -14.88 -6.42
N GLY A 63 0.16 -13.87 -7.28
CA GLY A 63 -0.54 -14.01 -8.56
C GLY A 63 0.20 -14.93 -9.53
N ARG A 64 -0.57 -15.51 -10.47
CA ARG A 64 -0.04 -16.43 -11.49
C ARG A 64 0.75 -15.71 -12.60
N SER A 65 0.53 -14.41 -12.78
CA SER A 65 1.16 -13.60 -13.83
C SER A 65 2.07 -12.53 -13.24
N LEU A 66 3.19 -12.26 -13.92
CA LEU A 66 4.09 -11.18 -13.52
C LEU A 66 3.41 -9.82 -13.70
N PRO A 67 3.61 -8.88 -12.76
CA PRO A 67 3.08 -7.54 -12.91
C PRO A 67 3.73 -6.85 -14.12
N GLY A 68 2.90 -6.20 -14.92
CA GLY A 68 3.33 -5.34 -16.01
C GLY A 68 3.63 -3.92 -15.53
N ARG A 69 4.21 -3.09 -16.41
CA ARG A 69 4.56 -1.69 -16.10
C ARG A 69 3.36 -0.86 -15.63
N ALA A 70 2.18 -1.08 -16.21
CA ALA A 70 0.96 -0.41 -15.80
C ALA A 70 0.59 -0.67 -14.32
N ALA A 71 0.82 -1.88 -13.80
CA ALA A 71 0.57 -2.19 -12.39
C ALA A 71 1.52 -1.41 -11.48
N THR A 72 2.80 -1.28 -11.88
CA THR A 72 3.76 -0.44 -11.17
C THR A 72 3.41 1.04 -11.21
N ASP A 73 3.01 1.57 -12.36
CA ASP A 73 2.61 2.99 -12.45
C ASP A 73 1.39 3.27 -11.55
N ARG A 74 0.41 2.35 -11.52
CA ARG A 74 -0.75 2.44 -10.61
C ARG A 74 -0.34 2.43 -9.13
N VAL A 75 0.53 1.51 -8.71
CA VAL A 75 0.92 1.42 -7.29
C VAL A 75 1.72 2.63 -6.84
N LEU A 76 2.59 3.17 -7.71
CA LEU A 76 3.39 4.36 -7.39
C LEU A 76 2.51 5.62 -7.34
N ALA A 77 1.53 5.75 -8.23
CA ALA A 77 0.53 6.81 -8.17
C ALA A 77 -0.30 6.73 -6.88
N ALA A 78 -0.76 5.53 -6.50
CA ALA A 78 -1.50 5.30 -5.25
C ALA A 78 -0.65 5.65 -4.03
N LEU A 79 0.64 5.28 -4.01
CA LEU A 79 1.56 5.67 -2.93
C LEU A 79 1.72 7.20 -2.82
N GLY A 80 1.76 7.91 -3.96
CA GLY A 80 1.75 9.38 -4.00
C GLY A 80 0.47 9.97 -3.41
N ALA A 81 -0.69 9.44 -3.81
CA ALA A 81 -1.99 9.86 -3.27
C ALA A 81 -2.12 9.58 -1.77
N LEU A 82 -1.61 8.44 -1.30
CA LEU A 82 -1.57 8.08 0.12
C LEU A 82 -0.79 9.12 0.93
N ARG A 83 0.42 9.49 0.46
CA ARG A 83 1.26 10.50 1.13
C ARG A 83 0.54 11.85 1.23
N GLU A 84 -0.13 12.25 0.16
CA GLU A 84 -0.87 13.51 0.14
C GLU A 84 -2.11 13.46 1.06
N GLY A 85 -2.83 12.34 1.09
CA GLY A 85 -3.98 12.13 1.98
C GLY A 85 -3.59 12.11 3.45
N LEU A 86 -2.44 11.51 3.78
CA LEU A 86 -1.87 11.55 5.14
C LEU A 86 -1.44 12.97 5.52
N ARG A 87 -0.86 13.73 4.59
CA ARG A 87 -0.42 15.12 4.83
C ARG A 87 -1.59 16.09 5.05
N ARG A 88 -2.68 15.94 4.28
CA ARG A 88 -3.86 16.80 4.37
C ARG A 88 -4.77 16.46 5.56
N GLY A 89 -4.75 15.20 6.00
CA GLY A 89 -5.69 14.71 7.00
C GLY A 89 -7.10 14.46 6.44
N PRO A 90 -8.05 14.05 7.30
CA PRO A 90 -9.46 13.96 6.92
C PRO A 90 -9.98 15.34 6.52
N ARG A 91 -10.72 15.41 5.41
CA ARG A 91 -11.42 16.62 4.98
C ARG A 91 -12.68 16.86 5.79
#